data_AF-A0A6I8UUL7-F1
#
_entry.id   AF-A0A6I8UUL7-F1
#
_cell.length_a   1.000
_cell.length_b   1.000
_cell.length_c   1.000
_cell.angle_alpha   90.00
_cell.angle_beta   90.00
_cell.angle_gamma   90.00
#
_symmetry.space_group_name_H-M   'P 1'
#
loop_
_entity.id
_entity.type
_entity.pdbx_description
1 polymer ?
#
loop_
_entity_poly.entity_id
_entity_poly.type
_entity_poly.pdbx_seq_one_letter_code
_entity_poly.pdbx_strand_id
1 'polypeptide(L)'
;MLSLNKNQAQFLVLYFIFFIIFISSKAQAEERNINKLLNNQVVVSRQIMCILEKSECDQLGQQLKAALPEVITRKCRNCSPQQAQKAQKLTTFLQTRYPDVWAMLIRKYQSV
;
A
#
# COMPACT_ATOMS: atom_id res chain seq x y z
N MET A 1 20.30 -2.88 -42.06
CA MET A 1 21.13 -3.71 -41.17
C MET A 1 21.96 -2.77 -40.30
N LEU A 2 21.59 -2.54 -39.02
CA LEU A 2 22.44 -1.74 -38.13
C LEU A 2 23.66 -2.60 -37.74
N SER A 3 24.86 -2.20 -38.15
CA SER A 3 26.10 -2.76 -37.60
C SER A 3 26.33 -2.14 -36.22
N LEU A 4 25.86 -2.81 -35.17
CA LEU A 4 26.25 -2.44 -33.81
C LEU A 4 27.73 -2.82 -33.62
N ASN A 5 28.57 -1.81 -33.40
CA ASN A 5 29.97 -2.01 -33.02
C ASN A 5 30.04 -2.59 -31.58
N LYS A 6 31.03 -3.45 -31.31
CA LYS A 6 31.17 -4.19 -30.04
C LYS A 6 31.16 -3.25 -28.82
N ASN A 7 31.73 -2.07 -28.95
CA ASN A 7 31.75 -1.03 -27.91
C ASN A 7 30.35 -0.43 -27.66
N GLN A 8 29.56 -0.20 -28.72
CA GLN A 8 28.20 0.34 -28.60
C GLN A 8 27.27 -0.66 -27.89
N ALA A 9 27.40 -1.95 -28.20
CA ALA A 9 26.68 -3.01 -27.50
C ALA A 9 27.08 -3.07 -26.01
N GLN A 10 28.37 -2.87 -25.70
CA GLN A 10 28.85 -2.87 -24.32
C GLN A 10 28.27 -1.71 -23.49
N PHE A 11 28.18 -0.50 -24.05
CA PHE A 11 27.54 0.63 -23.37
C PHE A 11 26.05 0.41 -23.12
N LEU A 12 25.32 -0.18 -24.08
CA LEU A 12 23.90 -0.51 -23.91
C LEU A 12 23.68 -1.53 -22.79
N VAL A 13 24.53 -2.54 -22.71
CA VAL A 13 24.48 -3.55 -21.63
C VAL A 13 24.76 -2.91 -20.27
N LEU A 14 25.78 -2.04 -20.17
CA LEU A 14 26.09 -1.34 -18.92
C LEU A 14 24.97 -0.39 -18.48
N TYR A 15 24.36 0.33 -19.42
CA TYR A 15 23.21 1.20 -19.13
C TYR A 15 21.99 0.40 -18.66
N PHE A 16 21.73 -0.74 -19.29
CA PHE A 16 20.64 -1.63 -18.90
C PHE A 16 20.86 -2.23 -17.50
N ILE A 17 22.09 -2.65 -17.18
CA ILE A 17 22.46 -3.12 -15.84
C ILE A 17 22.29 -2.00 -14.80
N PHE A 18 22.75 -0.78 -15.10
CA PHE A 18 22.59 0.37 -14.22
C PHE A 18 21.12 0.74 -14.00
N PHE A 19 20.29 0.65 -15.04
CA PHE A 19 18.85 0.85 -14.97
C PHE A 19 18.16 -0.21 -14.10
N ILE A 20 18.54 -1.49 -14.21
CA ILE A 20 18.03 -2.57 -13.35
C ILE A 20 18.41 -2.35 -11.88
N ILE A 21 19.64 -1.91 -11.60
CA ILE A 21 20.10 -1.61 -10.24
C ILE A 21 19.30 -0.43 -9.64
N PHE A 22 19.04 0.61 -10.44
CA PHE A 22 18.24 1.77 -10.04
C PHE A 22 16.76 1.42 -9.76
N ILE A 23 16.18 0.49 -10.52
CA ILE A 23 14.81 -0.02 -10.25
C ILE A 23 14.77 -0.77 -8.91
N SER A 24 15.77 -1.61 -8.65
CA SER A 24 15.79 -2.50 -7.47
C SER A 24 15.87 -1.73 -6.14
N SER A 25 16.52 -0.56 -6.13
CA SER A 25 16.70 0.25 -4.92
C SER A 25 15.41 0.89 -4.39
N LYS A 26 14.33 0.95 -5.19
CA LYS A 26 13.03 1.50 -4.73
C LYS A 26 12.16 0.52 -3.94
N ALA A 27 12.41 -0.79 -4.02
CA ALA A 27 11.48 -1.82 -3.51
C ALA A 27 11.49 -1.99 -1.98
N GLN A 28 12.59 -1.69 -1.29
CA GLN A 28 12.73 -1.93 0.17
C GLN A 28 12.27 -0.75 1.05
N ALA A 29 11.82 0.36 0.46
CA ALA A 29 11.39 1.55 1.20
C ALA A 29 9.96 1.46 1.78
N GLU A 30 9.13 0.52 1.33
CA GLU A 30 7.70 0.51 1.66
C GLU A 30 7.37 -0.08 3.04
N GLU A 31 8.07 -1.13 3.49
CA GLU A 31 7.66 -1.87 4.70
C GLU A 31 7.91 -1.09 6.00
N ARG A 32 8.97 -0.27 6.04
CA ARG A 32 9.29 0.59 7.19
C ARG A 32 8.27 1.72 7.40
N ASN A 33 7.45 2.03 6.40
CA ASN A 33 6.47 3.12 6.49
C ASN A 33 5.23 2.75 7.33
N ILE A 34 4.74 1.51 7.28
CA ILE A 34 3.46 1.18 7.90
C ILE A 34 3.52 1.19 9.44
N ASN A 35 4.63 0.72 10.02
CA ASN A 35 4.84 0.77 11.47
C ASN A 35 4.92 2.21 12.00
N LYS A 36 5.60 3.09 11.25
CA LYS A 36 5.72 4.50 11.59
C LYS A 36 4.34 5.18 11.58
N LEU A 37 3.49 4.81 10.64
CA LEU A 37 2.11 5.31 10.56
C LEU A 37 1.28 4.86 11.76
N LEU A 38 1.32 3.56 12.10
CA LEU A 38 0.54 2.97 13.19
C LEU A 38 0.93 3.49 14.58
N ASN A 39 2.18 3.93 14.76
CA ASN A 39 2.66 4.52 16.00
C ASN A 39 2.28 6.00 16.17
N ASN A 40 1.77 6.65 15.13
CA ASN A 40 1.35 8.05 15.19
C ASN A 40 -0.18 8.16 15.37
N GLN A 41 -0.61 8.35 16.63
CA GLN A 41 -2.03 8.41 16.97
C GLN A 41 -2.80 9.53 16.25
N VAL A 42 -2.16 10.68 15.99
CA VAL A 42 -2.78 11.80 15.27
C VAL A 42 -3.09 11.38 13.84
N VAL A 43 -2.15 10.71 13.18
CA VAL A 43 -2.37 10.22 11.83
C VAL A 43 -3.41 9.11 11.81
N VAL A 44 -3.31 8.13 12.71
CA VAL A 44 -4.31 7.04 12.83
C VAL A 44 -5.72 7.61 13.00
N SER A 45 -5.91 8.55 13.93
CA SER A 45 -7.20 9.18 14.18
C SER A 45 -7.75 9.89 12.94
N ARG A 46 -6.90 10.68 12.26
CA ARG A 46 -7.28 11.35 11.00
C ARG A 46 -7.72 10.35 9.93
N GLN A 47 -6.95 9.28 9.73
CA GLN A 47 -7.28 8.27 8.72
C GLN A 47 -8.56 7.52 9.07
N ILE A 48 -8.81 7.20 10.35
CA ILE A 48 -10.07 6.62 10.83
C ILE A 48 -11.26 7.54 10.52
N MET A 49 -11.15 8.83 10.81
CA MET A 49 -12.22 9.79 10.53
C MET A 49 -12.51 9.89 9.03
N CYS A 50 -11.48 9.88 8.19
CA CYS A 50 -11.63 9.85 6.73
C CYS A 50 -12.36 8.58 6.24
N ILE A 51 -11.93 7.38 6.64
CA ILE A 51 -12.53 6.13 6.14
C ILE A 51 -13.95 5.88 6.67
N LEU A 52 -14.31 6.52 7.78
CA LEU A 52 -15.67 6.60 8.30
C LEU A 52 -16.49 7.76 7.70
N GLU A 53 -15.93 8.54 6.78
CA GLU A 53 -16.56 9.70 6.13
C GLU A 53 -16.97 10.81 7.10
N LYS A 54 -16.22 10.95 8.21
CA LYS A 54 -16.41 12.01 9.21
C LYS A 54 -15.50 13.22 8.99
N SER A 55 -14.54 13.11 8.08
CA SER A 55 -13.65 14.18 7.65
C SER A 55 -13.24 13.97 6.20
N GLU A 56 -12.67 15.00 5.58
CA GLU A 56 -12.03 14.86 4.28
C GLU A 56 -10.83 13.89 4.35
N CYS A 57 -10.58 13.24 3.22
CA CYS A 57 -9.49 12.29 3.06
C CYS A 57 -8.32 12.95 2.33
N ASP A 58 -7.12 12.84 2.91
CA ASP A 58 -5.87 13.08 2.18
C ASP A 58 -5.57 11.92 1.21
N GLN A 59 -4.48 12.03 0.45
CA GLN A 59 -4.09 11.03 -0.54
C GLN A 59 -3.99 9.62 0.07
N LEU A 60 -3.45 9.50 1.29
CA LEU A 60 -3.33 8.21 1.97
C LEU A 60 -4.71 7.68 2.38
N GLY A 61 -5.55 8.53 2.95
CA GLY A 61 -6.91 8.18 3.34
C GLY A 61 -7.77 7.71 2.17
N GLN A 62 -7.64 8.36 1.01
CA GLN A 62 -8.31 7.94 -0.22
C GLN A 62 -7.87 6.54 -0.68
N GLN A 63 -6.57 6.25 -0.62
CA GLN A 63 -6.04 4.92 -0.95
C GLN A 63 -6.55 3.85 0.02
N LEU A 64 -6.55 4.14 1.33
CA LEU A 64 -7.09 3.24 2.35
C LEU A 64 -8.59 2.98 2.10
N LYS A 65 -9.36 4.04 1.88
CA LYS A 65 -10.80 3.95 1.62
C LYS A 65 -11.10 3.11 0.38
N ALA A 66 -10.38 3.32 -0.72
CA ALA A 66 -10.55 2.57 -1.96
C ALA A 66 -10.20 1.07 -1.82
N ALA A 67 -9.30 0.73 -0.89
CA ALA A 67 -8.91 -0.67 -0.65
C ALA A 67 -9.92 -1.43 0.22
N LEU A 68 -10.79 -0.75 0.98
CA LEU A 68 -11.68 -1.39 1.95
C LEU A 68 -12.61 -2.44 1.33
N PRO A 69 -13.30 -2.20 0.18
CA PRO A 69 -14.14 -3.23 -0.43
C PRO A 69 -13.36 -4.49 -0.83
N GLU A 70 -12.14 -4.32 -1.33
CA GLU A 70 -11.28 -5.45 -1.72
C GLU A 70 -10.84 -6.27 -0.51
N VAL A 71 -10.44 -5.60 0.57
CA VAL A 71 -9.95 -6.26 1.79
C VAL A 71 -11.09 -6.91 2.58
N ILE A 72 -12.21 -6.21 2.76
CA ILE A 72 -13.31 -6.65 3.63
C ILE A 72 -14.25 -7.63 2.92
N THR A 73 -14.73 -7.26 1.73
CA THR A 73 -15.76 -8.04 1.02
C THR A 73 -15.13 -9.17 0.22
N ARG A 74 -14.04 -8.87 -0.49
CA ARG A 74 -13.38 -9.84 -1.39
C ARG A 74 -12.22 -10.59 -0.74
N LYS A 75 -11.94 -10.34 0.56
CA LYS A 75 -10.86 -10.98 1.32
C LYS A 75 -9.50 -10.93 0.61
N CYS A 76 -9.20 -9.77 0.01
CA CYS A 76 -7.95 -9.53 -0.71
C CYS A 76 -7.71 -10.43 -1.94
N ARG A 77 -8.77 -10.85 -2.64
CA ARG A 77 -8.69 -11.73 -3.82
C ARG A 77 -7.74 -11.23 -4.92
N ASN A 78 -7.62 -9.92 -5.09
CA ASN A 78 -6.77 -9.27 -6.09
C ASN A 78 -5.57 -8.52 -5.48
N CYS A 79 -5.31 -8.67 -4.18
CA CYS A 79 -4.17 -8.02 -3.52
C CYS A 79 -2.84 -8.65 -3.98
N SER A 80 -1.81 -7.83 -4.20
CA SER A 80 -0.43 -8.34 -4.26
C SER A 80 -0.01 -8.91 -2.90
N PRO A 81 1.02 -9.78 -2.83
CA PRO A 81 1.50 -10.32 -1.55
C PRO A 81 1.82 -9.23 -0.52
N GLN A 82 2.43 -8.13 -0.95
CA GLN A 82 2.74 -6.99 -0.09
C GLN A 82 1.49 -6.25 0.37
N GLN A 83 0.50 -6.05 -0.51
CA GLN A 83 -0.77 -5.43 -0.14
C GLN A 83 -1.54 -6.30 0.87
N ALA A 84 -1.57 -7.61 0.67
CA ALA A 84 -2.23 -8.55 1.57
C ALA A 84 -1.59 -8.51 2.97
N GLN A 85 -0.26 -8.50 3.07
CA GLN A 85 0.46 -8.35 4.35
C GLN A 85 0.14 -7.02 5.04
N LYS A 86 0.16 -5.90 4.31
CA LYS A 86 -0.20 -4.58 4.85
C LYS A 86 -1.66 -4.56 5.33
N ALA A 87 -2.58 -5.11 4.53
CA ALA A 87 -4.00 -5.20 4.85
C ALA A 87 -4.26 -6.04 6.10
N GLN A 88 -3.61 -7.20 6.21
CA GLN A 88 -3.70 -8.05 7.40
C GLN A 88 -3.24 -7.30 8.65
N LYS A 89 -2.10 -6.61 8.57
CA LYS A 89 -1.56 -5.83 9.69
C LYS A 89 -2.47 -4.70 10.15
N LEU A 90 -3.03 -3.93 9.20
CA LEU A 90 -3.99 -2.86 9.51
C LEU A 90 -5.28 -3.42 10.09
N THR A 91 -5.76 -4.55 9.56
CA THR A 91 -6.96 -5.23 10.06
C THR A 91 -6.77 -5.68 11.49
N THR A 92 -5.69 -6.39 11.79
CA THR A 92 -5.36 -6.84 13.15
C THR A 92 -5.22 -5.63 14.10
N PHE A 93 -4.58 -4.56 13.65
CA PHE A 93 -4.44 -3.33 14.43
C PHE A 93 -5.81 -2.72 14.78
N LEU A 94 -6.70 -2.57 13.80
CA LEU A 94 -8.05 -2.03 14.03
C LEU A 94 -8.87 -2.94 14.93
N GLN A 95 -8.86 -4.26 14.71
CA GLN A 95 -9.57 -5.22 15.56
C GLN A 95 -9.10 -5.18 17.02
N THR A 96 -7.80 -4.98 17.25
CA THR A 96 -7.22 -5.03 18.59
C THR A 96 -7.34 -3.69 19.31
N ARG A 97 -7.17 -2.57 18.61
CA ARG A 97 -7.04 -1.23 19.22
C ARG A 97 -8.29 -0.36 19.03
N TYR A 98 -9.09 -0.63 18.00
CA TYR A 98 -10.28 0.14 17.62
C TYR A 98 -11.44 -0.78 17.19
N PRO A 99 -11.89 -1.72 18.05
CA PRO A 99 -12.88 -2.74 17.67
C PRO A 99 -14.21 -2.14 17.19
N ASP A 100 -14.65 -1.01 17.77
CA ASP A 100 -15.87 -0.31 17.36
C ASP A 100 -15.73 0.27 15.95
N VAL A 101 -14.55 0.82 15.62
CA VAL A 101 -14.24 1.31 14.26
C VAL A 101 -14.27 0.16 13.28
N TRP A 102 -13.66 -0.98 13.63
CA TRP A 102 -13.70 -2.17 12.80
C TRP A 102 -15.14 -2.63 12.55
N ALA A 103 -15.98 -2.68 13.59
CA ALA A 103 -17.39 -3.04 13.45
C ALA A 103 -18.16 -2.08 12.54
N MET A 104 -17.91 -0.76 12.64
CA MET A 104 -18.51 0.24 11.74
C MET A 104 -18.09 0.02 10.28
N LEU A 105 -16.82 -0.24 10.03
CA LEU A 105 -16.31 -0.51 8.68
C LEU A 105 -16.91 -1.78 8.09
N ILE A 106 -16.99 -2.85 8.89
CA ILE A 106 -17.64 -4.10 8.50
C ILE A 106 -19.09 -3.83 8.08
N ARG A 107 -19.87 -3.13 8.92
CA ARG A 107 -21.26 -2.80 8.59
C ARG A 107 -21.40 -1.96 7.32
N LYS A 108 -20.47 -1.03 7.07
CA LYS A 108 -20.51 -0.13 5.92
C LYS A 108 -20.14 -0.83 4.60
N TYR A 109 -19.12 -1.70 4.62
CA TYR A 109 -18.52 -2.25 3.40
C TYR A 109 -18.90 -3.71 3.13
N GLN A 110 -19.30 -4.52 4.12
CA GLN A 110 -19.77 -5.90 3.85
C GLN A 110 -21.18 -5.97 3.25
N SER A 111 -21.98 -4.92 3.41
CA SER A 111 -23.34 -4.84 2.85
C SER A 111 -23.39 -4.33 1.42
N VAL A 112 -22.22 -4.11 0.79
CA VAL A 112 -22.05 -3.63 -0.59
C VAL A 112 -21.44 -4.76 -1.41
#